data_AF-A0A0G4HUW2-F1
#
_entry.id   AF-A0A0G4HUW2-F1
#
_cell.length_a   1.000
_cell.length_b   1.000
_cell.length_c   1.000
_cell.angle_alpha   90.00
_cell.angle_beta   90.00
_cell.angle_gamma   90.00
#
_symmetry.space_group_name_H-M   'P 1'
#
loop_
_entity.id
_entity.type
_entity.pdbx_description
1 polymer ?
#
loop_
_entity_poly.entity_id
_entity_poly.type
_entity_poly.pdbx_seq_one_letter_code
_entity_poly.pdbx_strand_id
1 'polypeptide(L)'
;MFGLPLFLLLGNFLPGSSLRLGEPPEMVKRALQVVGQAVGRKKKPATPERTAPGGCRDLEVLVKGDTLRILHMSDFHFHPTKGCNGGDVPEQALLREEEGGCSKATEEFVNKVTDEYLPEVDLVVLNGDLINWDAVRGDETDLSKFLLEKPGFLRHFVDQANVQNVPVMVLLGNHDSPSMTCVDFNAENGKGPSVFDCDVSSFTVTFEQRIRKRRWGSVQGMFSRSANLCTAPGDEVHGVGNLVVFANVNGKKVPLVFVDSGTALSLNVQPFKEAEVKEVLYDWVRPSQVDWMKNRLANGHGESFRGTVPGFIFTHHPPALTTRPVKTFHDSFALDNVKILSGQMWVGSRNHGKPDQGEKGGEFRTVENFSCATSSESKRPLRPVISSSEYSTNPKENWKLNVREDKEGAEEEACAGAEEMEFFDGPSQDRGETLMQAATSSRLIAALFSGHHHENDYCAIAEDTPVAFCYGGTAGYTAATYEKAKEFGPRPRGAKLEHQVRLIHYQLPKHGKARLSTRLIRDIYGGGTELGPETVLPLA
;
A
#
# COMPACT_ATOMS: atom_id res chain seq x y z
N MET A 1 41.24 -13.97 -52.57
CA MET A 1 41.92 -13.20 -53.63
C MET A 1 40.98 -12.08 -54.04
N PHE A 2 41.43 -10.83 -53.88
CA PHE A 2 40.97 -9.54 -54.45
C PHE A 2 39.44 -9.27 -54.53
N GLY A 3 38.88 -8.17 -54.04
CA GLY A 3 39.44 -6.89 -53.63
C GLY A 3 38.54 -5.75 -54.10
N LEU A 4 38.04 -4.97 -53.13
CA LEU A 4 37.88 -3.50 -53.16
C LEU A 4 36.77 -2.81 -54.02
N PRO A 5 36.43 -1.52 -53.73
CA PRO A 5 35.06 -1.02 -53.49
C PRO A 5 34.72 0.23 -54.36
N LEU A 6 33.59 0.92 -54.14
CA LEU A 6 33.45 2.32 -54.59
C LEU A 6 32.40 3.17 -53.85
N PHE A 7 32.94 4.18 -53.15
CA PHE A 7 32.51 5.57 -52.91
C PHE A 7 31.10 6.02 -52.47
N LEU A 8 31.13 6.66 -51.30
CA LEU A 8 30.46 7.92 -50.89
C LEU A 8 30.06 8.89 -52.02
N LEU A 9 28.90 9.53 -51.86
CA LEU A 9 28.73 10.97 -52.07
C LEU A 9 27.55 11.52 -51.24
N LEU A 10 27.89 12.47 -50.36
CA LEU A 10 27.01 13.39 -49.65
C LEU A 10 26.40 14.41 -50.63
N GLY A 11 25.16 14.82 -50.37
CA GLY A 11 24.53 15.96 -51.03
C GLY A 11 23.40 16.56 -50.21
N ASN A 12 23.70 17.65 -49.50
CA ASN A 12 22.74 18.53 -48.83
C ASN A 12 21.83 19.22 -49.87
N PHE A 13 20.51 19.20 -49.66
CA PHE A 13 19.61 20.25 -50.16
C PHE A 13 18.50 20.53 -49.14
N LEU A 14 18.36 21.82 -48.82
CA LEU A 14 17.41 22.48 -47.93
C LEU A 14 16.00 22.62 -48.59
N PRO A 15 14.97 23.12 -47.86
CA PRO A 15 13.59 22.65 -47.95
C PRO A 15 12.71 23.49 -48.89
N GLY A 16 11.58 22.90 -49.29
CA GLY A 16 10.42 23.65 -49.77
C GLY A 16 9.88 23.18 -51.12
N SER A 17 8.86 22.32 -51.09
CA SER A 17 7.74 22.38 -52.04
C SER A 17 6.69 21.32 -51.71
N SER A 18 5.46 21.79 -51.51
CA SER A 18 4.25 20.98 -51.40
C SER A 18 4.00 20.23 -52.71
N LEU A 19 3.96 18.91 -52.67
CA LEU A 19 3.51 18.07 -53.78
C LEU A 19 2.36 17.19 -53.31
N ARG A 20 1.16 17.49 -53.85
CA ARG A 20 -0.05 16.67 -53.76
C ARG A 20 0.22 15.32 -54.42
N LEU A 21 0.07 14.23 -53.66
CA LEU A 21 0.07 12.87 -54.20
C LEU A 21 -1.24 12.62 -54.95
N GLY A 22 -1.15 12.45 -56.27
CA GLY A 22 -2.24 11.94 -57.11
C GLY A 22 -2.42 10.43 -56.96
N GLU A 23 -3.63 9.94 -57.25
CA GLU A 23 -4.00 8.53 -57.15
C GLU A 23 -3.11 7.61 -58.03
N PRO A 24 -2.81 6.37 -57.56
CA PRO A 24 -1.97 5.44 -58.29
C PRO A 24 -2.67 4.82 -59.51
N PRO A 25 -1.92 4.46 -60.57
CA PRO A 25 -2.48 3.96 -61.83
C PRO A 25 -3.16 2.58 -61.71
N GLU A 26 -4.18 2.37 -62.55
CA GLU A 26 -5.05 1.18 -62.68
C GLU A 26 -4.36 -0.20 -62.72
N MET A 27 -3.05 -0.29 -62.98
CA MET A 27 -2.33 -1.58 -62.92
C MET A 27 -2.17 -2.14 -61.50
N VAL A 28 -2.19 -1.30 -60.45
CA VAL A 28 -2.12 -1.77 -59.04
C VAL A 28 -3.46 -2.34 -58.57
N LYS A 29 -4.59 -1.88 -59.13
CA LYS A 29 -5.92 -2.39 -58.78
C LYS A 29 -6.18 -3.82 -59.28
N ARG A 30 -5.62 -4.20 -60.43
CA ARG A 30 -5.77 -5.57 -60.98
C ARG A 30 -4.92 -6.61 -60.26
N ALA A 31 -3.78 -6.25 -59.68
CA ALA A 31 -2.96 -7.17 -58.89
C ALA A 31 -3.62 -7.56 -57.55
N LEU A 32 -4.38 -6.64 -56.94
CA LEU A 32 -5.11 -6.89 -55.68
C LEU A 32 -6.37 -7.76 -55.87
N GLN A 33 -6.92 -7.83 -57.08
CA GLN A 33 -8.16 -8.56 -57.34
C GLN A 33 -7.91 -10.06 -57.61
N VAL A 34 -6.70 -10.45 -58.05
CA VAL A 34 -6.34 -11.85 -58.35
C VAL A 34 -5.90 -12.62 -57.09
N VAL A 35 -5.41 -11.95 -56.05
CA VAL A 35 -5.07 -12.58 -54.76
C VAL A 35 -6.34 -12.94 -53.94
N GLY A 36 -7.48 -12.33 -54.25
CA GLY A 36 -8.74 -12.52 -53.51
C GLY A 36 -9.54 -13.80 -53.82
N GLN A 37 -9.16 -14.60 -54.82
CA GLN A 37 -9.98 -15.76 -55.25
C GLN A 37 -9.38 -17.15 -54.97
N ALA A 38 -8.21 -17.23 -54.31
CA ALA A 38 -7.52 -18.50 -54.05
C ALA A 38 -7.36 -18.87 -52.56
N VAL A 39 -8.27 -18.44 -51.68
CA VAL A 39 -8.30 -18.91 -50.27
C VAL A 39 -9.68 -19.43 -49.93
N GLY A 40 -9.77 -20.76 -49.86
CA GLY A 40 -10.98 -21.52 -49.55
C GLY A 40 -11.57 -21.18 -48.18
N ARG A 41 -12.90 -21.36 -48.09
CA ARG A 41 -13.75 -21.21 -46.91
C ARG A 41 -13.16 -21.90 -45.67
N LYS A 42 -12.41 -21.15 -44.85
CA LYS A 42 -12.31 -21.41 -43.40
C LYS A 42 -13.40 -20.61 -42.70
N LYS A 43 -14.12 -21.25 -41.77
CA LYS A 43 -15.11 -20.61 -40.90
C LYS A 43 -14.55 -19.29 -40.38
N LYS A 44 -15.28 -18.19 -40.58
CA LYS A 44 -14.98 -16.87 -40.03
C LYS A 44 -14.65 -17.04 -38.54
N PRO A 45 -13.45 -16.65 -38.06
CA PRO A 45 -13.28 -16.46 -36.62
C PRO A 45 -14.33 -15.46 -36.17
N ALA A 46 -14.99 -15.74 -35.05
CA ALA A 46 -15.94 -14.83 -34.45
C ALA A 46 -15.28 -13.46 -34.37
N THR A 47 -15.92 -12.48 -35.01
CA THR A 47 -15.52 -11.08 -34.90
C THR A 47 -15.51 -10.77 -33.40
N PRO A 48 -14.43 -10.21 -32.82
CA PRO A 48 -14.47 -9.81 -31.44
C PRO A 48 -15.67 -8.88 -31.31
N GLU A 49 -16.58 -9.27 -30.44
CA GLU A 49 -17.75 -8.47 -30.12
C GLU A 49 -17.25 -7.08 -29.78
N ARG A 50 -17.71 -6.11 -30.56
CA ARG A 50 -17.26 -4.73 -30.48
C ARG A 50 -17.88 -4.17 -29.21
N THR A 51 -17.24 -4.42 -28.06
CA THR A 51 -17.62 -3.86 -26.77
C THR A 51 -17.70 -2.34 -26.91
N ALA A 52 -18.79 -1.76 -26.41
CA ALA A 52 -19.01 -0.32 -26.41
C ALA A 52 -17.79 0.41 -25.82
N PRO A 53 -17.46 1.62 -26.30
CA PRO A 53 -16.40 2.42 -25.70
C PRO A 53 -16.80 2.82 -24.26
N GLY A 54 -16.00 2.41 -23.27
CA GLY A 54 -15.85 3.15 -22.02
C GLY A 54 -16.35 2.55 -20.70
N GLY A 55 -16.58 1.23 -20.59
CA GLY A 55 -16.86 0.59 -19.29
C GLY A 55 -15.58 0.16 -18.56
N CYS A 56 -15.54 0.29 -17.22
CA CYS A 56 -14.53 -0.38 -16.40
C CYS A 56 -14.72 -1.90 -16.44
N ARG A 57 -13.71 -2.69 -16.03
CA ARG A 57 -13.83 -4.16 -15.91
C ARG A 57 -13.40 -4.65 -14.53
N ASP A 58 -14.04 -5.70 -14.04
CA ASP A 58 -13.48 -6.50 -12.95
C ASP A 58 -12.27 -7.27 -13.49
N LEU A 59 -11.22 -7.41 -12.66
CA LEU A 59 -10.04 -8.20 -13.03
C LEU A 59 -10.22 -9.65 -12.59
N GLU A 60 -10.02 -10.57 -13.53
CA GLU A 60 -9.82 -11.99 -13.24
C GLU A 60 -8.38 -12.40 -13.60
N VAL A 61 -7.67 -12.97 -12.64
CA VAL A 61 -6.32 -13.49 -12.81
C VAL A 61 -6.41 -14.99 -13.06
N LEU A 62 -6.03 -15.43 -14.26
CA LEU A 62 -5.95 -16.86 -14.59
C LEU A 62 -4.61 -17.41 -14.12
N VAL A 63 -4.64 -18.28 -13.12
CA VAL A 63 -3.45 -18.88 -12.51
C VAL A 63 -3.06 -20.14 -13.27
N LYS A 64 -1.76 -20.27 -13.59
CA LYS A 64 -1.23 -21.49 -14.20
C LYS A 64 -0.96 -22.54 -13.13
N GLY A 65 -1.76 -23.60 -13.15
CA GLY A 65 -1.61 -24.73 -12.24
C GLY A 65 -2.43 -24.56 -10.96
N ASP A 66 -1.89 -25.07 -9.85
CA ASP A 66 -2.60 -25.16 -8.57
C ASP A 66 -2.18 -24.12 -7.54
N THR A 67 -1.23 -23.24 -7.87
CA THR A 67 -0.63 -22.32 -6.92
C THR A 67 -0.71 -20.90 -7.46
N LEU A 68 -1.46 -20.04 -6.78
CA LEU A 68 -1.44 -18.60 -6.98
C LEU A 68 -0.18 -18.02 -6.35
N ARG A 69 0.64 -17.34 -7.14
CA ARG A 69 1.89 -16.70 -6.72
C ARG A 69 1.77 -15.19 -6.83
N ILE A 70 1.94 -14.49 -5.71
CA ILE A 70 1.82 -13.03 -5.63
C ILE A 70 3.15 -12.46 -5.14
N LEU A 71 3.72 -11.54 -5.92
CA LEU A 71 4.82 -10.69 -5.44
C LEU A 71 4.21 -9.45 -4.77
N HIS A 72 4.48 -9.25 -3.49
CA HIS A 72 3.95 -8.15 -2.69
C HIS A 72 5.08 -7.22 -2.28
N MET A 73 4.98 -5.96 -2.70
CA MET A 73 6.02 -4.94 -2.50
C MET A 73 5.38 -3.68 -1.91
N SER A 74 6.08 -2.99 -1.02
CA SER A 74 5.57 -1.78 -0.35
C SER A 74 6.71 -0.89 0.12
N ASP A 75 6.39 0.36 0.45
CA ASP A 75 7.27 1.27 1.19
C ASP A 75 8.60 1.50 0.47
N PHE A 76 8.49 1.89 -0.81
CA PHE A 76 9.63 2.30 -1.62
C PHE A 76 10.17 3.66 -1.17
N HIS A 77 9.28 4.56 -0.76
CA HIS A 77 9.58 5.93 -0.34
C HIS A 77 10.51 6.66 -1.31
N PHE A 78 10.29 6.51 -2.62
CA PHE A 78 11.22 7.04 -3.61
C PHE A 78 11.35 8.57 -3.49
N HIS A 79 12.59 9.07 -3.41
CA HIS A 79 12.90 10.50 -3.41
C HIS A 79 14.19 10.77 -4.19
N PRO A 80 14.16 11.54 -5.29
CA PRO A 80 15.24 11.60 -6.27
C PRO A 80 16.54 12.21 -5.72
N THR A 81 16.45 13.07 -4.71
CA THR A 81 17.60 13.82 -4.17
C THR A 81 17.98 13.47 -2.73
N LYS A 82 17.20 12.65 -2.02
CA LYS A 82 17.52 12.34 -0.61
C LYS A 82 18.59 11.26 -0.55
N GLY A 83 19.71 11.60 0.08
CA GLY A 83 20.79 10.67 0.41
C GLY A 83 20.41 9.76 1.59
N CYS A 84 21.26 8.78 1.87
CA CYS A 84 21.08 7.84 2.97
C CYS A 84 21.66 8.37 4.29
N ASN A 85 20.99 8.10 5.42
CA ASN A 85 21.56 8.38 6.74
C ASN A 85 22.60 7.32 7.11
N GLY A 86 23.84 7.76 7.37
CA GLY A 86 24.91 6.92 7.86
C GLY A 86 24.53 6.24 9.18
N GLY A 87 24.75 4.93 9.27
CA GLY A 87 24.40 4.16 10.46
C GLY A 87 23.08 3.39 10.36
N ASP A 88 22.16 3.78 9.46
CA ASP A 88 20.83 3.14 9.35
C ASP A 88 20.70 2.13 8.22
N VAL A 89 21.50 2.32 7.17
CA VAL A 89 21.61 1.40 6.05
C VAL A 89 22.98 0.71 6.04
N PRO A 90 23.13 -0.41 5.33
CA PRO A 90 24.41 -1.06 5.05
C PRO A 90 25.35 -0.13 4.31
N GLU A 91 26.65 -0.27 4.57
CA GLU A 91 27.68 0.62 4.02
C GLU A 91 27.68 0.62 2.49
N GLN A 92 27.32 -0.50 1.87
CA GLN A 92 27.21 -0.65 0.41
C GLN A 92 26.11 0.23 -0.19
N ALA A 93 25.08 0.59 0.57
CA ALA A 93 24.09 1.58 0.17
C ALA A 93 24.63 3.02 0.24
N LEU A 94 25.57 3.28 1.17
CA LEU A 94 26.24 4.59 1.36
C LEU A 94 27.36 4.85 0.35
N LEU A 95 27.91 3.82 -0.30
CA LEU A 95 28.92 3.98 -1.35
C LEU A 95 28.37 4.62 -2.65
N ARG A 96 27.07 4.89 -2.70
CA ARG A 96 26.37 5.50 -3.83
C ARG A 96 26.29 7.00 -3.58
N GLU A 97 26.40 7.80 -4.65
CA GLU A 97 26.49 9.27 -4.62
C GLU A 97 25.60 9.95 -3.56
N GLU A 98 26.10 11.07 -3.01
CA GLU A 98 25.51 11.76 -1.85
C GLU A 98 24.05 12.21 -2.08
N GLU A 99 23.65 12.52 -3.31
CA GLU A 99 22.26 12.86 -3.66
C GLU A 99 21.52 11.66 -4.25
N GLY A 100 20.40 11.27 -3.64
CA GLY A 100 19.52 10.21 -4.17
C GLY A 100 20.05 8.77 -4.05
N GLY A 101 21.21 8.54 -3.41
CA GLY A 101 21.83 7.22 -3.29
C GLY A 101 20.91 6.11 -2.74
N CYS A 102 20.03 6.44 -1.80
CA CYS A 102 19.04 5.53 -1.22
C CYS A 102 17.97 5.09 -2.23
N SER A 103 17.45 6.04 -3.00
CA SER A 103 16.48 5.78 -4.05
C SER A 103 17.09 4.95 -5.18
N LYS A 104 18.36 5.19 -5.52
CA LYS A 104 19.09 4.37 -6.50
C LYS A 104 19.34 2.94 -6.00
N ALA A 105 19.64 2.77 -4.72
CA ALA A 105 19.71 1.44 -4.10
C ALA A 105 18.36 0.72 -4.19
N THR A 106 17.29 1.42 -3.86
CA THR A 106 15.92 0.89 -3.95
C THR A 106 15.59 0.46 -5.39
N GLU A 107 15.91 1.31 -6.37
CA GLU A 107 15.71 1.02 -7.80
C GLU A 107 16.44 -0.24 -8.24
N GLU A 108 17.72 -0.38 -7.88
CA GLU A 108 18.49 -1.58 -8.24
C GLU A 108 17.93 -2.85 -7.61
N PHE A 109 17.49 -2.79 -6.35
CA PHE A 109 16.82 -3.93 -5.72
C PHE A 109 15.51 -4.29 -6.43
N VAL A 110 14.68 -3.29 -6.74
CA VAL A 110 13.45 -3.50 -7.52
C VAL A 110 13.77 -4.13 -8.88
N ASN A 111 14.84 -3.70 -9.55
CA ASN A 111 15.26 -4.28 -10.82
C ASN A 111 15.69 -5.74 -10.69
N LYS A 112 16.48 -6.09 -9.65
CA LYS A 112 16.83 -7.49 -9.35
C LYS A 112 15.59 -8.36 -9.12
N VAL A 113 14.66 -7.87 -8.29
CA VAL A 113 13.41 -8.58 -7.99
C VAL A 113 12.57 -8.74 -9.26
N THR A 114 12.52 -7.70 -10.11
CA THR A 114 11.83 -7.71 -11.40
C THR A 114 12.39 -8.80 -12.30
N ASP A 115 13.70 -8.86 -12.47
CA ASP A 115 14.33 -9.80 -13.40
C ASP A 115 14.21 -11.25 -12.91
N GLU A 116 14.29 -11.47 -11.59
CA GLU A 116 14.34 -12.81 -11.00
C GLU A 116 12.95 -13.40 -10.72
N TYR A 117 11.99 -12.61 -10.22
CA TYR A 117 10.73 -13.14 -9.71
C TYR A 117 9.49 -12.77 -10.51
N LEU A 118 9.51 -11.68 -11.28
CA LEU A 118 8.36 -11.30 -12.10
C LEU A 118 7.91 -12.41 -13.07
N PRO A 119 8.81 -13.17 -13.73
CA PRO A 119 8.41 -14.27 -14.62
C PRO A 119 7.71 -15.43 -13.90
N GLU A 120 7.90 -15.54 -12.57
CA GLU A 120 7.46 -16.66 -11.75
C GLU A 120 6.15 -16.40 -11.01
N VAL A 121 5.57 -15.19 -11.12
CA VAL A 121 4.34 -14.81 -10.40
C VAL A 121 3.14 -14.60 -11.30
N ASP A 122 1.95 -14.80 -10.73
CA ASP A 122 0.67 -14.61 -11.44
C ASP A 122 0.13 -13.18 -11.25
N LEU A 123 0.57 -12.48 -10.21
CA LEU A 123 0.13 -11.14 -9.83
C LEU A 123 1.24 -10.41 -9.07
N VAL A 124 1.35 -9.09 -9.27
CA VAL A 124 2.12 -8.21 -8.38
C VAL A 124 1.18 -7.27 -7.64
N VAL A 125 1.46 -6.99 -6.37
CA VAL A 125 0.79 -5.99 -5.55
C VAL A 125 1.81 -4.95 -5.12
N LEU A 126 1.64 -3.70 -5.58
CA LEU A 126 2.34 -2.52 -5.06
C LEU A 126 1.45 -1.88 -3.99
N ASN A 127 1.86 -1.95 -2.74
CA ASN A 127 0.98 -1.74 -1.60
C ASN A 127 1.24 -0.44 -0.84
N GLY A 128 1.38 0.66 -1.57
CA GLY A 128 1.51 2.01 -1.03
C GLY A 128 2.94 2.45 -0.71
N ASP A 129 3.04 3.74 -0.41
CA ASP A 129 4.27 4.49 -0.17
C ASP A 129 5.30 4.29 -1.29
N LEU A 130 4.85 4.54 -2.51
CA LEU A 130 5.66 4.54 -3.72
C LEU A 130 6.67 5.69 -3.70
N ILE A 131 6.26 6.84 -3.17
CA ILE A 131 7.07 8.06 -3.11
C ILE A 131 7.27 8.47 -1.66
N ASN A 132 8.29 9.28 -1.38
CA ASN A 132 8.36 9.99 -0.10
C ASN A 132 7.36 11.16 -0.08
N TRP A 133 6.89 11.59 1.10
CA TRP A 133 5.78 12.54 1.27
C TRP A 133 6.09 13.92 0.67
N ASP A 134 7.37 14.30 0.63
CA ASP A 134 7.87 15.56 0.09
C ASP A 134 8.52 15.42 -1.30
N ALA A 135 8.48 14.22 -1.89
CA ALA A 135 9.12 13.97 -3.18
C ALA A 135 8.40 14.68 -4.35
N VAL A 136 7.11 14.95 -4.19
CA VAL A 136 6.28 15.69 -5.15
C VAL A 136 5.45 16.74 -4.41
N ARG A 137 5.05 17.79 -5.13
CA ARG A 137 4.16 18.81 -4.57
C ARG A 137 2.76 18.26 -4.31
N GLY A 138 2.04 18.82 -3.35
CA GLY A 138 0.67 18.40 -3.03
C GLY A 138 -0.32 18.60 -4.19
N ASP A 139 -0.09 19.58 -5.05
CA ASP A 139 -0.91 19.84 -6.24
C ASP A 139 -0.60 18.92 -7.44
N GLU A 140 0.44 18.08 -7.36
CA GLU A 140 0.72 17.07 -8.38
C GLU A 140 -0.37 15.99 -8.37
N THR A 141 -0.92 15.68 -9.54
CA THR A 141 -2.02 14.71 -9.70
C THR A 141 -1.64 13.50 -10.57
N ASP A 142 -0.51 13.57 -11.26
CA ASP A 142 0.02 12.52 -12.14
C ASP A 142 1.38 12.06 -11.60
N LEU A 143 1.38 10.96 -10.85
CA LEU A 143 2.61 10.36 -10.33
C LEU A 143 3.34 9.54 -11.39
N SER A 144 2.69 9.18 -12.50
CA SER A 144 3.29 8.30 -13.50
C SER A 144 4.55 8.92 -14.11
N LYS A 145 4.54 10.23 -14.37
CA LYS A 145 5.71 10.95 -14.86
C LYS A 145 6.86 10.90 -13.88
N PHE A 146 6.59 11.17 -12.61
CA PHE A 146 7.60 11.12 -11.56
C PHE A 146 8.22 9.73 -11.39
N LEU A 147 7.40 8.67 -11.52
CA LEU A 147 7.84 7.28 -11.38
C LEU A 147 8.51 6.72 -12.64
N LEU A 148 8.25 7.26 -13.84
CA LEU A 148 8.76 6.73 -15.12
C LEU A 148 9.79 7.62 -15.82
N GLU A 149 9.67 8.93 -15.71
CA GLU A 149 10.57 9.90 -16.32
C GLU A 149 11.75 10.18 -15.39
N LYS A 150 12.89 10.56 -15.98
CA LYS A 150 14.18 10.57 -15.27
C LYS A 150 14.10 11.37 -13.96
N PRO A 151 14.56 10.78 -12.83
CA PRO A 151 15.40 9.57 -12.76
C PRO A 151 14.72 8.22 -13.10
N GLY A 152 13.39 8.09 -13.01
CA GLY A 152 12.64 6.97 -13.60
C GLY A 152 12.65 5.66 -12.79
N PHE A 153 12.23 5.74 -11.52
CA PHE A 153 12.29 4.65 -10.53
C PHE A 153 11.65 3.32 -10.95
N LEU A 154 10.44 3.34 -11.52
CA LEU A 154 9.69 2.12 -11.84
C LEU A 154 9.74 1.76 -13.32
N ARG A 155 10.57 2.44 -14.13
CA ARG A 155 10.51 2.30 -15.59
C ARG A 155 10.76 0.87 -16.04
N HIS A 156 11.83 0.26 -15.55
CA HIS A 156 12.17 -1.13 -15.88
C HIS A 156 11.08 -2.11 -15.43
N PHE A 157 10.63 -1.98 -14.18
CA PHE A 157 9.55 -2.81 -13.63
C PHE A 157 8.26 -2.74 -14.47
N VAL A 158 7.81 -1.52 -14.81
CA VAL A 158 6.60 -1.31 -15.61
C VAL A 158 6.75 -1.89 -17.01
N ASP A 159 7.90 -1.67 -17.66
CA ASP A 159 8.17 -2.21 -19.00
C ASP A 159 8.14 -3.76 -18.95
N GLN A 160 8.80 -4.38 -17.98
CA GLN A 160 8.80 -5.85 -17.82
C GLN A 160 7.42 -6.41 -17.48
N ALA A 161 6.67 -5.79 -16.56
CA ALA A 161 5.32 -6.23 -16.21
C ALA A 161 4.38 -6.22 -17.43
N ASN A 162 4.49 -5.21 -18.28
CA ASN A 162 3.74 -5.12 -19.52
C ASN A 162 4.21 -6.15 -20.56
N VAL A 163 5.51 -6.32 -20.76
CA VAL A 163 6.08 -7.31 -21.70
C VAL A 163 5.68 -8.74 -21.32
N GLN A 164 5.76 -9.07 -20.04
CA GLN A 164 5.42 -10.39 -19.50
C GLN A 164 3.91 -10.56 -19.28
N ASN A 165 3.14 -9.47 -19.48
CA ASN A 165 1.69 -9.42 -19.30
C ASN A 165 1.27 -9.85 -17.87
N VAL A 166 2.06 -9.52 -16.86
CA VAL A 166 1.75 -9.79 -15.45
C VAL A 166 0.83 -8.68 -14.94
N PRO A 167 -0.36 -8.99 -14.39
CA PRO A 167 -1.22 -7.99 -13.80
C PRO A 167 -0.58 -7.38 -12.55
N VAL A 168 -0.69 -6.07 -12.39
CA VAL A 168 -0.19 -5.33 -11.23
C VAL A 168 -1.34 -4.57 -10.58
N MET A 169 -1.52 -4.78 -9.28
CA MET A 169 -2.49 -4.07 -8.46
C MET A 169 -1.79 -3.01 -7.62
N VAL A 170 -2.33 -1.79 -7.62
CA VAL A 170 -1.75 -0.68 -6.87
C VAL A 170 -2.73 -0.21 -5.79
N LEU A 171 -2.24 -0.17 -4.55
CA LEU A 171 -2.81 0.60 -3.46
C LEU A 171 -1.91 1.80 -3.19
N LEU A 172 -2.50 2.94 -2.84
CA LEU A 172 -1.75 4.11 -2.42
C LEU A 172 -1.55 4.06 -0.90
N GLY A 173 -0.38 4.49 -0.45
CA GLY A 173 -0.09 4.74 0.95
C GLY A 173 -0.36 6.19 1.34
N ASN A 174 0.08 6.55 2.55
CA ASN A 174 -0.09 7.90 3.06
C ASN A 174 0.90 8.90 2.48
N HIS A 175 2.05 8.45 1.95
CA HIS A 175 3.02 9.33 1.29
C HIS A 175 2.63 9.62 -0.17
N ASP A 176 1.79 8.77 -0.76
CA ASP A 176 1.41 8.87 -2.17
C ASP A 176 0.35 9.94 -2.44
N SER A 177 -0.16 10.62 -1.41
CA SER A 177 -1.16 11.67 -1.56
C SER A 177 -0.89 12.82 -0.61
N PRO A 178 -1.37 14.03 -0.94
CA PRO A 178 -1.41 15.10 0.04
C PRO A 178 -2.19 14.63 1.26
N SER A 179 -1.84 15.18 2.40
CA SER A 179 -2.62 14.96 3.60
C SER A 179 -4.03 15.52 3.44
N MET A 180 -5.02 14.84 4.01
CA MET A 180 -6.42 15.25 3.96
C MET A 180 -6.75 16.31 5.02
N THR A 181 -7.57 17.28 4.63
CA THR A 181 -8.04 18.42 5.41
C THR A 181 -9.55 18.32 5.58
N CYS A 182 -9.99 17.87 6.75
CA CYS A 182 -11.42 17.76 7.09
C CYS A 182 -12.02 19.06 7.68
N VAL A 183 -11.53 20.24 7.32
CA VAL A 183 -11.99 21.49 7.93
C VAL A 183 -13.21 22.04 7.17
N ASP A 184 -14.34 22.20 7.87
CA ASP A 184 -15.41 23.09 7.41
C ASP A 184 -15.03 24.55 7.73
N PHE A 185 -14.58 25.28 6.71
CA PHE A 185 -14.21 26.70 6.85
C PHE A 185 -15.39 27.61 7.19
N ASN A 186 -16.64 27.13 7.13
CA ASN A 186 -17.84 27.90 7.43
C ASN A 186 -18.40 27.66 8.84
N ALA A 187 -17.83 26.73 9.62
CA ALA A 187 -18.31 26.46 10.98
C ALA A 187 -18.00 27.65 11.92
N GLU A 188 -19.04 28.28 12.47
CA GLU A 188 -18.98 29.52 13.27
C GLU A 188 -18.06 29.47 14.52
N ASN A 189 -17.61 28.27 14.92
CA ASN A 189 -16.77 28.06 16.11
C ASN A 189 -15.38 27.48 15.77
N GLY A 190 -15.02 27.42 14.49
CA GLY A 190 -13.83 26.75 13.98
C GLY A 190 -13.81 25.25 14.25
N LYS A 191 -14.88 24.67 14.83
CA LYS A 191 -15.10 23.24 15.11
C LYS A 191 -15.25 22.51 13.79
N GLY A 192 -14.14 22.00 13.25
CA GLY A 192 -14.18 21.06 12.14
C GLY A 192 -14.95 19.80 12.54
N PRO A 193 -15.61 19.11 11.58
CA PRO A 193 -16.15 17.78 11.83
C PRO A 193 -15.05 16.87 12.38
N SER A 194 -15.43 15.90 13.23
CA SER A 194 -14.53 14.80 13.55
C SER A 194 -14.06 14.14 12.26
N VAL A 195 -12.90 13.47 12.30
CA VAL A 195 -12.45 12.59 11.21
C VAL A 195 -13.52 11.57 10.79
N PHE A 196 -14.45 11.22 11.70
CA PHE A 196 -15.61 10.35 11.44
C PHE A 196 -16.80 11.05 10.79
N ASP A 197 -16.86 12.37 10.88
CA ASP A 197 -17.94 13.20 10.35
C ASP A 197 -17.56 13.86 9.02
N CYS A 198 -16.39 13.53 8.45
CA CYS A 198 -15.97 13.96 7.11
C CYS A 198 -16.85 13.28 6.06
N ASP A 199 -17.97 13.89 5.71
CA ASP A 199 -18.84 13.42 4.65
C ASP A 199 -18.10 13.51 3.30
N VAL A 200 -17.95 12.36 2.62
CA VAL A 200 -17.37 12.26 1.26
C VAL A 200 -18.12 13.11 0.23
N SER A 201 -19.36 13.49 0.52
CA SER A 201 -20.20 14.36 -0.32
C SER A 201 -20.00 15.86 -0.06
N SER A 202 -19.24 16.25 0.97
CA SER A 202 -18.92 17.66 1.27
C SER A 202 -17.87 18.25 0.29
N PHE A 203 -17.96 19.56 0.04
CA PHE A 203 -17.18 20.24 -1.02
C PHE A 203 -15.65 20.27 -0.77
N THR A 204 -15.20 20.10 0.48
CA THR A 204 -13.77 20.11 0.88
C THR A 204 -13.10 18.74 0.73
N VAL A 205 -13.74 17.66 1.17
CA VAL A 205 -13.23 16.27 1.01
C VAL A 205 -13.11 15.89 -0.48
N THR A 206 -13.96 16.47 -1.33
CA THR A 206 -13.96 16.18 -2.76
C THR A 206 -12.71 16.67 -3.50
N PHE A 207 -11.95 17.67 -3.03
CA PHE A 207 -10.75 18.13 -3.76
C PHE A 207 -9.57 17.17 -3.57
N GLU A 208 -9.28 16.78 -2.34
CA GLU A 208 -8.13 15.91 -2.02
C GLU A 208 -8.39 14.46 -2.46
N GLN A 209 -9.62 13.95 -2.30
CA GLN A 209 -9.99 12.66 -2.89
C GLN A 209 -9.89 12.67 -4.43
N ARG A 210 -10.19 13.80 -5.09
CA ARG A 210 -9.96 13.93 -6.54
C ARG A 210 -8.47 13.86 -6.88
N ILE A 211 -7.59 14.48 -6.10
CA ILE A 211 -6.13 14.36 -6.29
C ILE A 211 -5.71 12.90 -6.11
N ARG A 212 -6.06 12.27 -4.98
CA ARG A 212 -5.73 10.88 -4.69
C ARG A 212 -6.25 9.93 -5.78
N LYS A 213 -7.47 10.15 -6.28
CA LYS A 213 -8.06 9.38 -7.38
C LYS A 213 -7.28 9.55 -8.69
N ARG A 214 -6.86 10.78 -9.02
CA ARG A 214 -6.02 11.04 -10.21
C ARG A 214 -4.65 10.40 -10.07
N ARG A 215 -4.02 10.49 -8.90
CA ARG A 215 -2.74 9.84 -8.61
C ARG A 215 -2.85 8.33 -8.77
N TRP A 216 -3.84 7.70 -8.11
CA TRP A 216 -4.09 6.27 -8.24
C TRP A 216 -4.32 5.87 -9.71
N GLY A 217 -5.18 6.60 -10.43
CA GLY A 217 -5.44 6.36 -11.85
C GLY A 217 -4.19 6.50 -12.72
N SER A 218 -3.32 7.48 -12.43
CA SER A 218 -2.06 7.67 -13.16
C SER A 218 -1.11 6.49 -12.98
N VAL A 219 -0.96 5.99 -11.75
CA VAL A 219 -0.05 4.88 -11.44
C VAL A 219 -0.64 3.55 -11.93
N GLN A 220 -1.90 3.25 -11.60
CA GLN A 220 -2.58 2.03 -12.03
C GLN A 220 -2.66 1.95 -13.57
N GLY A 221 -2.79 3.10 -14.24
CA GLY A 221 -2.81 3.25 -15.69
C GLY A 221 -1.52 2.88 -16.40
N MET A 222 -0.38 2.79 -15.68
CA MET A 222 0.90 2.35 -16.25
C MET A 222 0.90 0.87 -16.65
N PHE A 223 -0.03 0.08 -16.09
CA PHE A 223 -0.09 -1.37 -16.26
C PHE A 223 -1.25 -1.77 -17.19
N SER A 224 -0.93 -2.07 -18.45
CA SER A 224 -1.92 -2.30 -19.51
C SER A 224 -2.99 -3.35 -19.18
N ARG A 225 -2.63 -4.41 -18.43
CA ARG A 225 -3.55 -5.48 -18.01
C ARG A 225 -4.54 -5.04 -16.92
N SER A 226 -4.22 -3.99 -16.16
CA SER A 226 -5.00 -3.50 -15.01
C SER A 226 -5.30 -1.99 -15.07
N ALA A 227 -5.16 -1.35 -16.23
CA ALA A 227 -5.35 0.11 -16.35
C ALA A 227 -6.80 0.59 -16.15
N ASN A 228 -7.82 -0.25 -16.40
CA ASN A 228 -9.23 0.15 -16.43
C ASN A 228 -10.10 -0.71 -15.50
N LEU A 229 -9.83 -0.67 -14.19
CA LEU A 229 -10.54 -1.50 -13.21
C LEU A 229 -11.81 -0.85 -12.67
N CYS A 230 -12.83 -1.66 -12.44
CA CYS A 230 -13.98 -1.24 -11.66
C CYS A 230 -13.59 -1.14 -10.19
N THR A 231 -13.85 0.03 -9.61
CA THR A 231 -13.59 0.34 -8.20
C THR A 231 -14.91 0.65 -7.50
N ALA A 232 -14.89 0.68 -6.17
CA ALA A 232 -16.02 1.16 -5.39
C ALA A 232 -16.43 2.59 -5.83
N PRO A 233 -17.72 2.92 -5.77
CA PRO A 233 -18.19 4.28 -6.01
C PRO A 233 -17.56 5.24 -4.99
N GLY A 234 -16.62 6.08 -5.43
CA GLY A 234 -15.85 6.98 -4.55
C GLY A 234 -16.65 8.14 -3.95
N ASP A 235 -17.91 8.29 -4.35
CA ASP A 235 -18.92 9.18 -3.76
C ASP A 235 -19.72 8.52 -2.64
N GLU A 236 -19.64 7.19 -2.48
CA GLU A 236 -20.31 6.43 -1.43
C GLU A 236 -19.34 5.68 -0.49
N VAL A 237 -18.14 5.37 -0.99
CA VAL A 237 -17.13 4.58 -0.29
C VAL A 237 -15.84 5.38 -0.19
N HIS A 238 -15.38 5.58 1.05
CA HIS A 238 -14.12 6.28 1.34
C HIS A 238 -12.91 5.63 0.65
N GLY A 239 -11.96 6.46 0.25
CA GLY A 239 -10.74 6.04 -0.42
C GLY A 239 -10.93 5.74 -1.92
N VAL A 240 -9.83 5.48 -2.61
CA VAL A 240 -9.78 5.28 -4.06
C VAL A 240 -9.17 3.92 -4.38
N GLY A 241 -9.58 3.28 -5.48
CA GLY A 241 -9.00 1.99 -5.82
C GLY A 241 -9.46 0.83 -4.94
N ASN A 242 -10.48 1.02 -4.09
CA ASN A 242 -11.15 -0.07 -3.40
C ASN A 242 -11.76 -1.03 -4.44
N LEU A 243 -11.32 -2.29 -4.51
CA LEU A 243 -11.84 -3.26 -5.48
C LEU A 243 -11.61 -4.71 -5.05
N VAL A 244 -12.29 -5.65 -5.73
CA VAL A 244 -12.07 -7.09 -5.54
C VAL A 244 -11.61 -7.68 -6.87
N VAL A 245 -10.46 -8.35 -6.84
CA VAL A 245 -9.93 -9.16 -7.94
C VAL A 245 -10.23 -10.63 -7.64
N PHE A 246 -10.57 -11.42 -8.65
CA PHE A 246 -10.67 -12.87 -8.49
C PHE A 246 -9.49 -13.57 -9.16
N ALA A 247 -8.73 -14.35 -8.40
CA ALA A 247 -7.80 -15.30 -8.99
C ALA A 247 -8.50 -16.64 -9.20
N ASN A 248 -8.41 -17.17 -10.41
CA ASN A 248 -8.97 -18.47 -10.76
C ASN A 248 -7.88 -19.53 -10.72
N VAL A 249 -7.92 -20.36 -9.68
CA VAL A 249 -6.94 -21.42 -9.41
C VAL A 249 -7.65 -22.76 -9.50
N ASN A 250 -7.31 -23.58 -10.49
CA ASN A 250 -7.97 -24.88 -10.73
C ASN A 250 -9.51 -24.81 -10.79
N GLY A 251 -10.06 -23.74 -11.36
CA GLY A 251 -11.52 -23.55 -11.46
C GLY A 251 -12.18 -23.05 -10.17
N LYS A 252 -11.40 -22.81 -9.11
CA LYS A 252 -11.85 -22.18 -7.86
C LYS A 252 -11.51 -20.71 -7.89
N LYS A 253 -12.40 -19.87 -7.37
CA LYS A 253 -12.17 -18.42 -7.27
C LYS A 253 -11.60 -18.07 -5.90
N VAL A 254 -10.56 -17.26 -5.90
CA VAL A 254 -9.92 -16.70 -4.71
C VAL A 254 -10.15 -15.18 -4.74
N PRO A 255 -10.92 -14.61 -3.80
CA PRO A 255 -11.11 -13.17 -3.73
C PRO A 255 -9.85 -12.49 -3.18
N LEU A 256 -9.37 -11.47 -3.86
CA LEU A 256 -8.31 -10.58 -3.42
C LEU A 256 -8.91 -9.19 -3.28
N VAL A 257 -9.14 -8.78 -2.03
CA VAL A 257 -9.77 -7.51 -1.68
C VAL A 257 -8.69 -6.46 -1.48
N PHE A 258 -8.79 -5.35 -2.19
CA PHE A 258 -7.90 -4.21 -2.04
C PHE A 258 -8.69 -3.07 -1.40
N VAL A 259 -8.23 -2.59 -0.24
CA VAL A 259 -8.89 -1.52 0.51
C VAL A 259 -7.90 -0.38 0.67
N ASP A 260 -8.31 0.81 0.25
CA ASP A 260 -7.55 2.04 0.47
C ASP A 260 -7.63 2.42 1.93
N SER A 261 -6.60 2.08 2.69
CA SER A 261 -6.55 2.36 4.12
C SER A 261 -6.23 3.82 4.43
N GLY A 262 -6.32 4.78 3.50
CA GLY A 262 -6.28 6.21 3.77
C GLY A 262 -4.92 6.93 3.55
N THR A 263 -4.91 8.23 3.83
CA THR A 263 -3.74 9.13 3.83
C THR A 263 -3.51 9.80 5.21
N ALA A 264 -2.40 10.50 5.40
CA ALA A 264 -2.23 11.35 6.59
C ALA A 264 -3.28 12.48 6.60
N LEU A 265 -3.76 12.90 7.77
CA LEU A 265 -4.72 13.99 7.97
C LEU A 265 -3.99 15.15 8.61
N SER A 266 -3.74 16.21 7.86
CA SER A 266 -2.82 17.28 8.27
C SER A 266 -3.45 18.34 9.17
N LEU A 267 -4.79 18.39 9.25
CA LEU A 267 -5.50 19.58 9.73
C LEU A 267 -6.82 19.26 10.45
N ASN A 268 -6.82 18.29 11.36
CA ASN A 268 -7.86 18.28 12.39
C ASN A 268 -7.54 19.35 13.42
N VAL A 269 -8.01 20.57 13.16
CA VAL A 269 -8.23 21.54 14.23
C VAL A 269 -9.58 21.13 14.83
N GLN A 270 -9.63 20.55 16.05
CA GLN A 270 -10.70 20.63 17.12
C GLN A 270 -11.01 19.31 17.85
N PRO A 271 -11.64 19.30 19.07
CA PRO A 271 -11.91 20.37 20.03
C PRO A 271 -11.27 20.06 21.41
N PHE A 272 -10.10 19.44 21.50
CA PHE A 272 -9.33 19.62 22.72
C PHE A 272 -8.78 21.03 22.65
N LYS A 273 -9.00 21.83 23.70
CA LYS A 273 -8.32 23.12 23.90
C LYS A 273 -6.78 22.96 24.06
N GLU A 274 -6.30 21.75 23.79
CA GLU A 274 -5.14 21.05 24.30
C GLU A 274 -4.53 20.05 23.26
N ALA A 275 -5.16 19.83 22.09
CA ALA A 275 -4.45 19.19 20.98
C ALA A 275 -3.59 20.27 20.30
N GLU A 276 -2.31 19.99 20.01
CA GLU A 276 -1.46 20.99 19.38
C GLU A 276 -2.03 21.36 18.01
N VAL A 277 -1.89 22.64 17.66
CA VAL A 277 -1.97 23.06 16.27
C VAL A 277 -0.87 22.30 15.53
N LYS A 278 -1.21 21.20 14.82
CA LYS A 278 -0.39 20.33 13.92
C LYS A 278 -0.38 18.82 14.25
N GLU A 279 -1.36 18.26 14.96
CA GLU A 279 -1.47 16.79 15.06
C GLU A 279 -1.91 16.18 13.72
N VAL A 280 -1.15 15.18 13.25
CA VAL A 280 -1.41 14.47 12.00
C VAL A 280 -1.94 13.08 12.34
N LEU A 281 -3.24 12.89 12.17
CA LEU A 281 -3.89 11.58 12.32
C LEU A 281 -3.74 10.79 11.02
N TYR A 282 -3.72 9.46 11.06
CA TYR A 282 -3.87 8.68 9.83
C TYR A 282 -5.35 8.45 9.54
N ASP A 283 -5.75 8.62 8.28
CA ASP A 283 -7.01 8.12 7.75
C ASP A 283 -6.85 6.59 7.66
N TRP A 284 -7.86 5.85 8.09
CA TRP A 284 -7.82 4.40 8.25
C TRP A 284 -9.06 3.78 7.62
N VAL A 285 -9.14 2.45 7.56
CA VAL A 285 -10.27 1.73 6.95
C VAL A 285 -11.60 2.13 7.60
N ARG A 286 -12.49 2.74 6.82
CA ARG A 286 -13.77 3.32 7.26
C ARG A 286 -14.91 2.29 7.24
N PRO A 287 -15.96 2.50 8.06
CA PRO A 287 -17.16 1.64 8.03
C PRO A 287 -17.76 1.47 6.64
N SER A 288 -17.79 2.52 5.81
CA SER A 288 -18.29 2.42 4.42
C SER A 288 -17.50 1.42 3.58
N GLN A 289 -16.19 1.30 3.81
CA GLN A 289 -15.33 0.35 3.09
C GLN A 289 -15.54 -1.08 3.61
N VAL A 290 -15.70 -1.24 4.93
CA VAL A 290 -16.03 -2.52 5.55
C VAL A 290 -17.39 -3.03 5.05
N ASP A 291 -18.41 -2.16 5.06
CA ASP A 291 -19.75 -2.48 4.57
C ASP A 291 -19.76 -2.77 3.08
N TRP A 292 -19.05 -1.97 2.28
CA TRP A 292 -18.87 -2.23 0.85
C TRP A 292 -18.20 -3.58 0.61
N MET A 293 -17.13 -3.91 1.34
CA MET A 293 -16.43 -5.19 1.21
C MET A 293 -17.38 -6.35 1.56
N LYS A 294 -18.05 -6.28 2.70
CA LYS A 294 -19.03 -7.29 3.13
C LYS A 294 -20.11 -7.49 2.08
N ASN A 295 -20.68 -6.40 1.57
CA ASN A 295 -21.68 -6.42 0.52
C ASN A 295 -21.13 -6.98 -0.79
N ARG A 296 -19.88 -6.68 -1.18
CA ARG A 296 -19.26 -7.24 -2.39
C ARG A 296 -19.00 -8.74 -2.27
N LEU A 297 -18.54 -9.19 -1.11
CA LEU A 297 -18.31 -10.61 -0.84
C LEU A 297 -19.63 -11.39 -0.70
N ALA A 298 -20.67 -10.79 -0.11
CA ALA A 298 -21.98 -11.40 0.07
C ALA A 298 -22.87 -11.35 -1.20
N ASN A 299 -22.99 -10.21 -1.87
CA ASN A 299 -23.77 -10.10 -3.10
C ASN A 299 -23.09 -10.76 -4.31
N GLY A 300 -21.81 -11.13 -4.15
CA GLY A 300 -21.13 -12.07 -5.03
C GLY A 300 -21.81 -13.45 -5.12
N HIS A 301 -22.65 -13.84 -4.14
CA HIS A 301 -23.31 -15.15 -4.03
C HIS A 301 -24.31 -15.54 -5.15
N GLY A 302 -24.31 -14.87 -6.32
CA GLY A 302 -24.88 -15.42 -7.55
C GLY A 302 -24.09 -16.61 -8.11
N GLU A 303 -24.45 -17.13 -9.29
CA GLU A 303 -23.73 -18.25 -9.96
C GLU A 303 -22.20 -18.02 -10.05
N SER A 304 -21.77 -16.76 -10.03
CA SER A 304 -20.37 -16.32 -10.06
C SER A 304 -19.52 -16.73 -8.86
N PHE A 305 -20.07 -17.13 -7.70
CA PHE A 305 -19.28 -17.52 -6.51
C PHE A 305 -19.35 -19.01 -6.15
N ARG A 306 -20.02 -19.86 -6.94
CA ARG A 306 -19.90 -21.33 -6.78
C ARG A 306 -18.42 -21.73 -6.92
N GLY A 307 -17.89 -22.41 -5.92
CA GLY A 307 -16.48 -22.85 -5.91
C GLY A 307 -15.48 -21.78 -5.44
N THR A 308 -15.95 -20.68 -4.84
CA THR A 308 -15.06 -19.71 -4.17
C THR A 308 -14.46 -20.33 -2.92
N VAL A 309 -13.18 -20.05 -2.70
CA VAL A 309 -12.44 -20.44 -1.50
C VAL A 309 -11.93 -19.19 -0.77
N PRO A 310 -11.48 -19.32 0.49
CA PRO A 310 -10.91 -18.19 1.21
C PRO A 310 -9.78 -17.52 0.42
N GLY A 311 -9.74 -16.20 0.45
CA GLY A 311 -8.72 -15.36 -0.16
C GLY A 311 -8.21 -14.30 0.81
N PHE A 312 -7.80 -13.14 0.29
CA PHE A 312 -6.94 -12.20 1.04
C PHE A 312 -7.46 -10.77 1.00
N ILE A 313 -7.07 -10.00 2.02
CA ILE A 313 -7.24 -8.55 2.05
C ILE A 313 -5.86 -7.89 1.94
N PHE A 314 -5.76 -6.82 1.17
CA PHE A 314 -4.61 -5.95 1.08
C PHE A 314 -4.98 -4.53 1.52
N THR A 315 -4.16 -3.96 2.38
CA THR A 315 -4.25 -2.58 2.90
C THR A 315 -2.86 -1.97 2.92
N HIS A 316 -2.71 -0.65 2.87
CA HIS A 316 -1.40 -0.07 3.16
C HIS A 316 -1.16 -0.04 4.68
N HIS A 317 -1.93 0.78 5.40
CA HIS A 317 -1.97 0.81 6.86
C HIS A 317 -2.64 -0.46 7.43
N PRO A 318 -2.03 -1.12 8.41
CA PRO A 318 -2.47 -2.40 8.90
C PRO A 318 -3.54 -2.28 9.97
N PRO A 319 -4.67 -3.00 9.85
CA PRO A 319 -5.65 -2.95 10.89
C PRO A 319 -5.13 -3.52 12.21
N ALA A 320 -5.79 -3.16 13.30
CA ALA A 320 -5.61 -3.76 14.61
C ALA A 320 -5.71 -5.29 14.48
N LEU A 321 -4.67 -5.98 14.95
CA LEU A 321 -4.58 -7.44 14.92
C LEU A 321 -5.38 -8.07 16.07
N THR A 322 -6.69 -7.83 16.08
CA THR A 322 -7.65 -8.36 17.07
C THR A 322 -9.08 -8.14 16.62
N THR A 323 -10.00 -8.99 17.07
CA THR A 323 -11.46 -8.76 16.98
C THR A 323 -12.03 -8.17 18.25
N ARG A 324 -11.28 -8.17 19.36
CA ARG A 324 -11.69 -7.55 20.61
C ARG A 324 -11.75 -6.02 20.46
N PRO A 325 -12.69 -5.37 21.17
CA PRO A 325 -12.67 -3.92 21.29
C PRO A 325 -11.35 -3.45 21.91
N VAL A 326 -10.75 -2.41 21.34
CA VAL A 326 -9.62 -1.68 21.93
C VAL A 326 -10.21 -0.48 22.64
N LYS A 327 -10.13 -0.46 23.97
CA LYS A 327 -10.82 0.54 24.82
C LYS A 327 -9.86 1.51 25.48
N THR A 328 -8.63 1.06 25.73
CA THR A 328 -7.59 1.83 26.39
C THR A 328 -6.38 1.98 25.48
N PHE A 329 -5.56 2.97 25.79
CA PHE A 329 -4.37 3.22 24.99
C PHE A 329 -3.38 2.07 25.12
N HIS A 330 -3.36 1.41 26.27
CA HIS A 330 -2.64 0.17 26.46
C HIS A 330 -3.19 -0.99 25.59
N ASP A 331 -4.51 -1.09 25.40
CA ASP A 331 -5.10 -2.14 24.53
C ASP A 331 -4.58 -2.06 23.09
N SER A 332 -4.26 -0.85 22.60
CA SER A 332 -3.66 -0.64 21.28
C SER A 332 -2.17 -0.99 21.21
N PHE A 333 -1.57 -1.51 22.28
CA PHE A 333 -0.23 -2.13 22.26
C PHE A 333 -0.22 -3.51 22.91
N ALA A 334 -1.37 -4.00 23.39
CA ALA A 334 -1.47 -5.29 24.06
C ALA A 334 -1.24 -6.45 23.09
N LEU A 335 -0.01 -6.94 23.03
CA LEU A 335 0.41 -8.05 22.17
C LEU A 335 0.34 -9.42 22.87
N ASP A 336 -0.28 -9.51 24.06
CA ASP A 336 -0.33 -10.74 24.88
C ASP A 336 -0.91 -11.94 24.15
N ASN A 337 -1.85 -11.68 23.25
CA ASN A 337 -2.61 -12.70 22.56
C ASN A 337 -2.23 -12.78 21.07
N VAL A 338 -1.01 -12.38 20.71
CA VAL A 338 -0.49 -12.41 19.34
C VAL A 338 0.64 -13.42 19.24
N LYS A 339 0.48 -14.42 18.38
CA LYS A 339 1.52 -15.39 18.05
C LYS A 339 2.25 -14.94 16.79
N ILE A 340 3.54 -14.63 16.93
CA ILE A 340 4.43 -14.39 15.80
C ILE A 340 4.73 -15.72 15.10
N LEU A 341 4.52 -15.76 13.79
CA LEU A 341 4.73 -16.92 12.92
C LEU A 341 6.09 -16.86 12.22
N SER A 342 6.56 -15.65 11.89
CA SER A 342 7.85 -15.41 11.25
C SER A 342 8.24 -13.94 11.36
N GLY A 343 9.50 -13.62 11.05
CA GLY A 343 10.02 -12.25 11.03
C GLY A 343 10.19 -11.66 12.42
N GLN A 344 10.51 -10.37 12.47
CA GLN A 344 10.73 -9.59 13.68
C GLN A 344 9.71 -8.46 13.76
N MET A 345 9.03 -8.40 14.90
CA MET A 345 8.11 -7.31 15.21
C MET A 345 8.87 -6.25 16.00
N TRP A 346 9.19 -5.14 15.33
CA TRP A 346 9.85 -3.98 15.95
C TRP A 346 8.81 -3.05 16.56
N VAL A 347 7.70 -2.89 15.83
CA VAL A 347 6.59 -2.03 16.20
C VAL A 347 5.33 -2.87 16.23
N GLY A 348 4.60 -2.84 17.35
CA GLY A 348 3.34 -3.57 17.47
C GLY A 348 2.36 -3.12 16.38
N SER A 349 1.64 -4.06 15.75
CA SER A 349 0.65 -3.76 14.70
C SER A 349 -0.55 -2.93 15.19
N ARG A 350 -0.69 -2.72 16.49
CA ARG A 350 -1.94 -2.24 17.07
C ARG A 350 -2.08 -0.72 17.14
N ASN A 351 -1.01 0.05 16.92
CA ASN A 351 -1.06 1.43 16.43
C ASN A 351 0.33 1.94 16.10
N HIS A 352 0.45 2.51 14.92
CA HIS A 352 1.67 3.14 14.45
C HIS A 352 1.96 4.39 15.26
N GLY A 353 3.25 4.67 15.49
CA GLY A 353 3.83 5.97 15.18
C GLY A 353 3.32 7.22 15.89
N LYS A 354 2.46 7.11 16.90
CA LYS A 354 2.14 8.05 17.99
C LYS A 354 0.79 7.62 18.56
N PRO A 355 0.49 7.97 19.80
CA PRO A 355 -0.70 7.48 20.47
C PRO A 355 -2.04 7.75 19.81
N ASP A 356 -2.14 8.84 19.08
CA ASP A 356 -3.37 9.41 18.53
C ASP A 356 -3.90 8.65 17.30
N GLN A 357 -3.23 7.59 16.85
CA GLN A 357 -3.35 7.08 15.48
C GLN A 357 -4.24 5.83 15.30
N GLY A 358 -5.37 5.72 15.98
CA GLY A 358 -6.29 4.56 15.85
C GLY A 358 -7.07 4.50 14.53
N GLU A 359 -7.47 3.29 14.09
CA GLU A 359 -8.35 3.00 12.95
C GLU A 359 -9.62 3.86 12.93
N LYS A 360 -10.04 4.21 14.13
CA LYS A 360 -11.20 5.06 14.36
C LYS A 360 -10.88 6.24 15.27
N GLY A 361 -9.69 6.84 15.08
CA GLY A 361 -9.38 8.24 15.41
C GLY A 361 -9.76 8.61 16.83
N GLY A 362 -9.24 7.83 17.77
CA GLY A 362 -9.70 7.82 19.14
C GLY A 362 -9.70 9.17 19.82
N GLU A 363 -10.75 9.39 20.60
CA GLU A 363 -10.75 10.41 21.64
C GLU A 363 -9.88 9.89 22.80
N PHE A 364 -9.05 10.72 23.41
CA PHE A 364 -8.45 10.37 24.69
C PHE A 364 -9.36 10.88 25.81
N ARG A 365 -9.72 10.00 26.75
CA ARG A 365 -10.40 10.42 27.98
C ARG A 365 -9.56 10.04 29.19
N THR A 366 -9.31 11.03 30.03
CA THR A 366 -8.72 10.80 31.35
C THR A 366 -9.78 10.19 32.27
N VAL A 367 -9.40 9.13 32.99
CA VAL A 367 -10.24 8.53 34.03
C VAL A 367 -10.03 9.24 35.38
N GLU A 368 -10.95 9.07 36.33
CA GLU A 368 -10.94 9.77 37.63
C GLU A 368 -9.64 9.59 38.46
N ASN A 369 -8.86 8.53 38.19
CA ASN A 369 -7.61 8.22 38.89
C ASN A 369 -6.33 8.73 38.19
N PHE A 370 -6.47 9.42 37.05
CA PHE A 370 -5.33 10.00 36.35
C PHE A 370 -4.75 11.18 37.15
N SER A 371 -3.46 11.13 37.50
CA SER A 371 -2.79 12.21 38.25
C SER A 371 -1.42 12.54 37.65
N CYS A 372 -1.18 13.82 37.43
CA CYS A 372 0.15 14.37 37.11
C CYS A 372 0.64 15.13 38.35
N ALA A 373 1.93 15.05 38.67
CA ALA A 373 2.52 15.63 39.87
C ALA A 373 2.32 17.16 40.01
N THR A 374 1.93 17.86 38.93
CA THR A 374 1.79 19.31 38.85
C THR A 374 0.35 19.83 38.68
N SER A 375 -0.68 18.97 38.65
CA SER A 375 -1.98 19.36 38.06
C SER A 375 -3.08 19.89 39.00
N SER A 376 -2.80 20.29 40.25
CA SER A 376 -3.88 20.92 41.03
C SER A 376 -4.28 22.32 40.51
N GLU A 377 -3.46 22.97 39.68
CA GLU A 377 -3.74 24.36 39.24
C GLU A 377 -3.64 24.62 37.72
N SER A 378 -3.03 23.75 36.92
CA SER A 378 -2.82 24.05 35.50
C SER A 378 -3.67 23.17 34.58
N LYS A 379 -4.70 23.77 33.95
CA LYS A 379 -5.43 23.24 32.79
C LYS A 379 -4.49 23.16 31.57
N ARG A 380 -3.52 22.25 31.60
CA ARG A 380 -2.48 22.13 30.58
C ARG A 380 -2.74 20.95 29.66
N PRO A 381 -2.34 21.07 28.38
CA PRO A 381 -2.43 19.98 27.44
C PRO A 381 -1.58 18.78 27.84
N LEU A 382 -2.19 17.60 27.81
CA LEU A 382 -1.53 16.32 27.99
C LEU A 382 -1.29 15.69 26.62
N ARG A 383 -0.07 15.19 26.42
CA ARG A 383 0.31 14.41 25.25
C ARG A 383 0.71 13.01 25.66
N PRO A 384 0.01 11.99 25.19
CA PRO A 384 0.59 10.66 25.25
C PRO A 384 1.88 10.65 24.40
N VAL A 385 2.92 9.99 24.89
CA VAL A 385 4.22 9.84 24.23
C VAL A 385 4.68 8.40 24.34
N ILE A 386 4.92 7.80 23.18
CA ILE A 386 5.58 6.51 23.10
C ILE A 386 7.07 6.79 23.03
N SER A 387 7.81 6.28 24.00
CA SER A 387 9.28 6.31 23.98
C SER A 387 9.81 4.90 23.75
N SER A 388 10.83 4.76 22.93
CA SER A 388 11.58 3.51 22.81
C SER A 388 12.41 3.26 24.08
N SER A 389 12.48 2.00 24.48
CA SER A 389 13.42 1.49 25.50
C SER A 389 14.63 0.83 24.83
N GLU A 390 15.55 0.28 25.61
CA GLU A 390 16.53 -0.66 25.05
C GLU A 390 15.81 -1.83 24.36
N TYR A 391 16.38 -2.30 23.25
CA TYR A 391 15.82 -3.43 22.50
C TYR A 391 15.66 -4.69 23.37
N SER A 392 14.51 -5.33 23.22
CA SER A 392 14.12 -6.61 23.76
C SER A 392 13.52 -7.49 22.66
N THR A 393 13.72 -8.80 22.80
CA THR A 393 13.08 -9.82 21.97
C THR A 393 11.58 -9.96 22.27
N ASN A 394 11.11 -9.40 23.38
CA ASN A 394 9.70 -9.25 23.68
C ASN A 394 9.25 -7.86 23.17
N PRO A 395 8.46 -7.77 22.09
CA PRO A 395 8.10 -6.48 21.50
C PRO A 395 7.33 -5.56 22.43
N LYS A 396 6.76 -6.05 23.53
CA LYS A 396 6.12 -5.20 24.56
C LYS A 396 7.12 -4.38 25.35
N GLU A 397 8.32 -4.93 25.56
CA GLU A 397 9.39 -4.28 26.33
C GLU A 397 10.15 -3.24 25.51
N ASN A 398 9.91 -3.21 24.20
CA ASN A 398 10.51 -2.25 23.26
C ASN A 398 9.91 -0.84 23.37
N TRP A 399 8.79 -0.73 24.09
CA TRP A 399 7.99 0.47 24.12
C TRP A 399 7.61 0.81 25.55
N LYS A 400 7.79 2.08 25.90
CA LYS A 400 7.24 2.64 27.12
C LYS A 400 6.19 3.66 26.75
N LEU A 401 4.98 3.36 27.21
CA LEU A 401 3.89 4.29 27.16
C LEU A 401 4.01 5.30 28.31
N ASN A 402 4.14 6.58 27.97
CA ASN A 402 4.09 7.68 28.92
C ASN A 402 3.01 8.69 28.51
N VAL A 403 2.58 9.53 29.45
CA VAL A 403 1.84 10.76 29.16
C VAL A 403 2.67 11.92 29.71
N ARG A 404 2.80 12.99 28.95
CA ARG A 404 3.61 14.16 29.28
C ARG A 404 2.77 15.42 29.22
N GLU A 405 3.07 16.41 30.06
CA GLU A 405 2.57 17.77 29.86
C GLU A 405 3.33 18.42 28.70
N ASP A 406 2.62 19.17 27.84
CA ASP A 406 3.26 19.97 26.80
C ASP A 406 3.95 21.20 27.43
N LYS A 407 5.30 21.22 27.46
CA LYS A 407 6.10 22.36 27.91
C LYS A 407 7.13 22.73 26.86
N GLU A 408 7.07 23.96 26.34
CA GLU A 408 8.21 24.56 25.64
C GLU A 408 9.37 24.76 26.63
N GLY A 409 10.46 24.00 26.45
CA GLY A 409 11.75 24.27 27.08
C GLY A 409 11.92 23.87 28.55
N ALA A 410 11.12 22.96 29.10
CA ALA A 410 11.31 22.42 30.45
C ALA A 410 11.54 20.90 30.45
N GLU A 411 12.21 20.37 31.48
CA GLU A 411 12.37 18.93 31.67
C GLU A 411 10.98 18.25 31.74
N GLU A 412 10.79 17.27 30.86
CA GLU A 412 9.54 16.56 30.64
C GLU A 412 9.26 15.62 31.83
N GLU A 413 8.20 15.87 32.60
CA GLU A 413 7.76 14.94 33.67
C GLU A 413 6.64 14.02 33.18
N ALA A 414 6.78 12.73 33.45
CA ALA A 414 5.80 11.71 33.09
C ALA A 414 4.64 11.68 34.10
N CYS A 415 3.40 11.67 33.60
CA CYS A 415 2.20 11.46 34.39
C CYS A 415 1.98 9.98 34.70
N ALA A 416 1.48 9.68 35.90
CA ALA A 416 1.10 8.32 36.29
C ALA A 416 -0.30 7.97 35.75
N GLY A 417 -0.51 6.70 35.38
CA GLY A 417 -1.83 6.21 34.90
C GLY A 417 -2.07 6.34 33.39
N ALA A 418 -1.00 6.51 32.59
CA ALA A 418 -1.09 6.53 31.12
C ALA A 418 -1.77 5.28 30.52
N GLU A 419 -1.60 4.13 31.16
CA GLU A 419 -2.20 2.85 30.74
C GLU A 419 -3.73 2.85 30.86
N GLU A 420 -4.29 3.66 31.76
CA GLU A 420 -5.74 3.77 32.01
C GLU A 420 -6.41 4.86 31.16
N MET A 421 -5.66 5.57 30.31
CA MET A 421 -6.27 6.48 29.35
C MET A 421 -7.18 5.68 28.41
N GLU A 422 -8.46 6.03 28.41
CA GLU A 422 -9.37 5.48 27.42
C GLU A 422 -8.89 5.97 26.06
N PHE A 423 -8.68 5.00 25.17
CA PHE A 423 -8.29 5.23 23.79
C PHE A 423 -9.29 4.49 22.95
N PHE A 424 -10.06 5.28 22.20
CA PHE A 424 -11.09 4.73 21.37
C PHE A 424 -10.48 4.36 20.01
N ASP A 425 -10.04 3.12 19.81
CA ASP A 425 -9.81 2.60 18.43
C ASP A 425 -11.12 2.29 17.69
N GLY A 426 -12.18 2.96 18.14
CA GLY A 426 -13.59 2.71 17.94
C GLY A 426 -14.03 1.24 17.94
N PRO A 427 -15.30 0.97 17.59
CA PRO A 427 -16.38 1.93 17.39
C PRO A 427 -16.74 2.59 18.74
N SER A 428 -17.10 3.87 18.73
CA SER A 428 -18.07 4.36 19.72
C SER A 428 -19.25 3.38 19.68
N GLN A 429 -19.91 3.12 20.79
CA GLN A 429 -20.89 2.04 20.99
C GLN A 429 -21.97 1.81 19.89
N ASP A 430 -22.04 2.59 18.80
CA ASP A 430 -23.13 2.63 17.83
C ASP A 430 -22.79 2.59 16.31
N ARG A 431 -21.56 2.36 15.79
CA ARG A 431 -21.30 2.47 14.31
C ARG A 431 -20.36 1.44 13.62
N GLY A 432 -20.57 0.13 13.82
CA GLY A 432 -20.13 -0.92 12.87
C GLY A 432 -18.83 -1.70 13.20
N GLU A 433 -18.63 -2.82 12.49
CA GLU A 433 -17.50 -3.76 12.65
C GLU A 433 -16.15 -3.17 12.20
N THR A 434 -15.03 -3.59 12.82
CA THR A 434 -13.67 -3.34 12.29
C THR A 434 -13.38 -4.21 11.06
N LEU A 435 -12.32 -3.90 10.31
CA LEU A 435 -11.90 -4.74 9.19
C LEU A 435 -11.55 -6.16 9.64
N MET A 436 -10.85 -6.31 10.76
CA MET A 436 -10.49 -7.62 11.32
C MET A 436 -11.73 -8.41 11.80
N GLN A 437 -12.71 -7.74 12.41
CA GLN A 437 -14.00 -8.37 12.77
C GLN A 437 -14.76 -8.86 11.54
N ALA A 438 -14.85 -8.03 10.50
CA ALA A 438 -15.51 -8.38 9.26
C ALA A 438 -14.77 -9.51 8.51
N ALA A 439 -13.44 -9.47 8.48
CA ALA A 439 -12.60 -10.52 7.91
C ALA A 439 -12.78 -11.85 8.65
N THR A 440 -12.76 -11.82 9.98
CA THR A 440 -12.94 -13.00 10.84
C THR A 440 -14.32 -13.62 10.69
N SER A 441 -15.35 -12.79 10.55
CA SER A 441 -16.73 -13.25 10.35
C SER A 441 -16.97 -13.78 8.93
N SER A 442 -16.10 -13.41 7.99
CA SER A 442 -16.17 -13.87 6.60
C SER A 442 -15.52 -15.24 6.44
N ARG A 443 -16.28 -16.20 5.92
CA ARG A 443 -15.74 -17.50 5.48
C ARG A 443 -14.90 -17.43 4.20
N LEU A 444 -14.76 -16.23 3.63
CA LEU A 444 -14.08 -15.99 2.36
C LEU A 444 -12.72 -15.30 2.52
N ILE A 445 -12.30 -15.00 3.74
CA ILE A 445 -11.01 -14.35 4.02
C ILE A 445 -10.19 -15.25 4.94
N ALA A 446 -8.94 -15.52 4.57
CA ALA A 446 -8.00 -16.32 5.36
C ALA A 446 -6.80 -15.52 5.86
N ALA A 447 -6.42 -14.45 5.16
CA ALA A 447 -5.29 -13.64 5.55
C ALA A 447 -5.43 -12.17 5.13
N LEU A 448 -4.69 -11.32 5.83
CA LEU A 448 -4.54 -9.90 5.54
C LEU A 448 -3.07 -9.56 5.36
N PHE A 449 -2.78 -8.76 4.34
CA PHE A 449 -1.44 -8.31 4.00
C PHE A 449 -1.40 -6.78 4.02
N SER A 450 -0.42 -6.23 4.72
CA SER A 450 -0.26 -4.78 4.84
C SER A 450 1.08 -4.30 4.33
N GLY A 451 1.15 -3.05 3.89
CA GLY A 451 2.35 -2.48 3.32
C GLY A 451 3.17 -1.75 4.37
N HIS A 452 2.51 -0.81 5.02
CA HIS A 452 3.05 0.23 5.87
C HIS A 452 4.04 -0.28 6.93
N HIS A 453 5.03 0.56 7.22
CA HIS A 453 6.09 0.39 8.21
C HIS A 453 7.37 -0.24 7.67
N HIS A 454 8.44 0.54 7.79
CA HIS A 454 9.70 0.31 7.09
C HIS A 454 10.63 -0.67 7.80
N GLU A 455 10.18 -1.24 8.92
CA GLU A 455 10.98 -2.13 9.74
C GLU A 455 10.31 -3.49 9.92
N ASN A 456 8.99 -3.58 9.78
CA ASN A 456 8.25 -4.80 10.11
C ASN A 456 8.22 -5.77 8.93
N ASP A 457 8.63 -7.01 9.18
CA ASP A 457 8.65 -8.08 8.19
C ASP A 457 7.91 -9.35 8.67
N TYR A 458 7.18 -9.21 9.76
CA TYR A 458 6.60 -10.36 10.44
C TYR A 458 5.26 -10.79 9.86
N CYS A 459 4.95 -12.05 10.14
CA CYS A 459 3.62 -12.60 10.06
C CYS A 459 3.17 -13.01 11.46
N ALA A 460 1.89 -12.81 11.77
CA ALA A 460 1.33 -13.12 13.06
C ALA A 460 -0.13 -13.55 12.96
N ILE A 461 -0.64 -14.09 14.07
CA ILE A 461 -2.05 -14.39 14.26
C ILE A 461 -2.45 -14.06 15.69
N ALA A 462 -3.60 -13.42 15.88
CA ALA A 462 -4.15 -13.21 17.22
C ALA A 462 -5.05 -14.37 17.65
N GLU A 463 -5.12 -14.65 18.95
CA GLU A 463 -5.90 -15.78 19.48
C GLU A 463 -7.41 -15.69 19.22
N ASP A 464 -7.92 -14.48 18.99
CA ASP A 464 -9.34 -14.17 18.79
C ASP A 464 -9.75 -14.09 17.30
N THR A 465 -8.86 -14.47 16.39
CA THR A 465 -9.15 -14.54 14.95
C THR A 465 -8.39 -15.69 14.28
N PRO A 466 -9.01 -16.40 13.32
CA PRO A 466 -8.29 -17.34 12.48
C PRO A 466 -7.57 -16.68 11.29
N VAL A 467 -7.69 -15.34 11.13
CA VAL A 467 -7.11 -14.60 10.01
C VAL A 467 -5.64 -14.31 10.31
N ALA A 468 -4.75 -14.85 9.46
CA ALA A 468 -3.33 -14.54 9.55
C ALA A 468 -3.05 -13.12 9.02
N PHE A 469 -2.08 -12.44 9.60
CA PHE A 469 -1.66 -11.09 9.21
C PHE A 469 -0.18 -11.07 8.86
N CYS A 470 0.20 -10.36 7.80
CA CYS A 470 1.60 -10.21 7.39
C CYS A 470 1.90 -8.81 6.84
N TYR A 471 3.10 -8.28 7.13
CA TYR A 471 3.63 -7.12 6.42
C TYR A 471 4.29 -7.52 5.10
N GLY A 472 4.18 -6.69 4.06
CA GLY A 472 4.72 -6.92 2.72
C GLY A 472 6.23 -6.82 2.61
N GLY A 473 6.87 -6.28 3.65
CA GLY A 473 8.29 -5.96 3.65
C GLY A 473 8.55 -4.53 3.19
N THR A 474 9.78 -4.08 3.40
CA THR A 474 10.22 -2.71 3.13
C THR A 474 11.12 -2.69 1.92
N ALA A 475 10.59 -2.24 0.79
CA ALA A 475 11.33 -2.28 -0.46
C ALA A 475 12.38 -1.16 -0.56
N GLY A 476 12.25 -0.03 0.16
CA GLY A 476 13.14 1.12 0.03
C GLY A 476 13.77 1.65 1.31
N TYR A 477 14.88 2.38 1.15
CA TYR A 477 15.68 2.95 2.25
C TYR A 477 15.36 4.38 2.63
N THR A 478 14.53 5.12 1.91
CA THR A 478 14.30 6.55 2.25
C THR A 478 13.57 6.69 3.59
N ALA A 479 12.89 5.65 4.02
CA ALA A 479 12.49 5.40 5.40
C ALA A 479 13.63 5.49 6.44
N ALA A 480 14.83 5.03 6.12
CA ALA A 480 16.00 5.11 7.00
C ALA A 480 16.46 6.55 7.24
N THR A 481 16.01 7.49 6.39
CA THR A 481 16.60 8.82 6.27
C THR A 481 15.83 9.89 7.03
N TYR A 482 14.66 9.57 7.59
CA TYR A 482 13.95 10.53 8.44
C TYR A 482 14.62 10.56 9.83
N GLU A 483 14.92 11.75 10.33
CA GLU A 483 15.72 11.99 11.55
C GLU A 483 15.20 11.21 12.77
N LYS A 484 13.88 11.04 12.82
CA LYS A 484 13.17 10.35 13.90
C LYS A 484 13.05 8.83 13.73
N ALA A 485 13.66 8.22 12.71
CA ALA A 485 13.49 6.78 12.44
C ALA A 485 13.97 5.88 13.57
N LYS A 486 14.90 6.38 14.39
CA LYS A 486 15.39 5.71 15.59
C LYS A 486 14.48 5.89 16.80
N GLU A 487 13.56 6.86 16.75
CA GLU A 487 12.64 7.17 17.86
C GLU A 487 11.39 6.28 17.83
N PHE A 488 10.95 5.82 16.64
CA PHE A 488 9.75 5.00 16.46
C PHE A 488 10.00 3.49 16.56
N GLY A 489 10.97 3.08 17.37
CA GLY A 489 11.13 1.67 17.73
C GLY A 489 12.58 1.28 17.98
N PRO A 490 12.85 0.43 18.99
CA PRO A 490 14.20 -0.04 19.21
C PRO A 490 14.54 -1.13 18.20
N ARG A 491 15.54 -0.86 17.38
CA ARG A 491 16.28 -1.89 16.65
C ARG A 491 17.33 -2.52 17.57
N PRO A 492 17.75 -3.78 17.35
CA PRO A 492 18.91 -4.33 18.02
C PRO A 492 20.09 -3.43 17.68
N ARG A 493 20.93 -3.15 18.66
CA ARG A 493 22.07 -2.26 18.47
C ARG A 493 22.91 -2.76 17.28
N GLY A 494 23.03 -1.91 16.25
CA GLY A 494 23.80 -2.20 15.04
C GLY A 494 23.01 -2.80 13.86
N ALA A 495 21.72 -3.11 14.02
CA ALA A 495 20.92 -3.60 12.89
C ALA A 495 20.69 -2.51 11.85
N LYS A 496 20.84 -2.91 10.60
CA LYS A 496 20.63 -2.08 9.42
C LYS A 496 19.29 -2.41 8.80
N LEU A 497 18.70 -1.43 8.13
CA LEU A 497 17.54 -1.69 7.29
C LEU A 497 17.95 -2.52 6.08
N GLU A 498 17.13 -3.51 5.75
CA GLU A 498 17.33 -4.38 4.61
C GLU A 498 16.14 -4.23 3.67
N HIS A 499 16.44 -4.10 2.38
CA HIS A 499 15.49 -4.17 1.31
C HIS A 499 14.87 -5.56 1.30
N GLN A 500 13.55 -5.60 1.36
CA GLN A 500 12.83 -6.84 1.32
C GLN A 500 11.43 -6.68 0.75
N VAL A 501 10.98 -7.74 0.07
CA VAL A 501 9.61 -7.88 -0.45
C VAL A 501 9.10 -9.27 -0.11
N ARG A 502 7.78 -9.50 -0.21
CA ARG A 502 7.18 -10.78 0.14
C ARG A 502 6.67 -11.53 -1.08
N LEU A 503 7.03 -12.80 -1.17
CA LEU A 503 6.42 -13.76 -2.07
C LEU A 503 5.33 -14.53 -1.32
N ILE A 504 4.10 -14.51 -1.83
CA ILE A 504 2.94 -15.20 -1.26
C ILE A 504 2.55 -16.35 -2.20
N HIS A 505 2.44 -17.55 -1.65
CA HIS A 505 1.99 -18.74 -2.35
C HIS A 505 0.71 -19.28 -1.74
N TYR A 506 -0.33 -19.38 -2.56
CA TYR A 506 -1.58 -20.02 -2.17
C TYR A 506 -1.89 -21.22 -3.06
N GLN A 507 -1.61 -22.40 -2.52
CA GLN A 507 -1.81 -23.67 -3.21
C GLN A 507 -3.21 -24.21 -2.94
N LEU A 508 -3.92 -24.51 -4.02
CA LEU A 508 -5.25 -25.10 -4.07
C LEU A 508 -5.19 -26.37 -4.94
N PRO A 509 -4.67 -27.47 -4.38
CA PRO A 509 -4.55 -28.70 -5.14
C PRO A 509 -5.94 -29.28 -5.44
N LYS A 510 -6.04 -30.07 -6.52
CA LYS A 510 -7.29 -30.77 -6.88
C LYS A 510 -7.77 -31.70 -5.75
N HIS A 511 -6.82 -32.29 -5.02
CA HIS A 511 -7.03 -33.14 -3.87
C HIS A 511 -6.12 -32.68 -2.73
N GLY A 512 -6.64 -32.63 -1.50
CA GLY A 512 -5.88 -32.18 -0.33
C GLY A 512 -6.38 -30.84 0.22
N LYS A 513 -5.68 -30.35 1.23
CA LYS A 513 -6.00 -29.08 1.89
C LYS A 513 -5.31 -27.93 1.17
N ALA A 514 -5.97 -26.77 1.17
CA ALA A 514 -5.33 -25.53 0.77
C ALA A 514 -4.10 -25.26 1.65
N ARG A 515 -3.10 -24.59 1.09
CA ARG A 515 -1.89 -24.20 1.82
C ARG A 515 -1.55 -22.76 1.46
N LEU A 516 -1.47 -21.90 2.46
CA LEU A 516 -0.96 -20.54 2.34
C LEU A 516 0.43 -20.49 2.96
N SER A 517 1.39 -19.96 2.22
CA SER A 517 2.75 -19.77 2.70
C SER A 517 3.35 -18.50 2.13
N THR A 518 4.34 -17.95 2.83
CA THR A 518 5.05 -16.75 2.40
C THR A 518 6.55 -16.89 2.61
N ARG A 519 7.32 -16.12 1.84
CA ARG A 519 8.78 -16.00 1.95
C ARG A 519 9.17 -14.55 1.77
N LEU A 520 10.19 -14.10 2.47
CA LEU A 520 10.81 -12.80 2.22
C LEU A 520 11.89 -12.96 1.16
N ILE A 521 11.95 -12.03 0.21
CA ILE A 521 13.06 -11.87 -0.73
C ILE A 521 13.85 -10.69 -0.21
N ARG A 522 15.15 -10.88 0.05
CA ARG A 522 16.04 -9.85 0.62
C ARG A 522 17.14 -9.48 -0.37
N ASP A 523 17.63 -8.26 -0.29
CA ASP A 523 18.74 -7.79 -1.12
C ASP A 523 20.09 -8.33 -0.60
N ILE A 524 20.87 -8.92 -1.49
CA ILE A 524 22.29 -9.20 -1.24
C ILE A 524 23.07 -8.07 -1.91
N TYR A 525 23.58 -7.13 -1.11
CA TYR A 525 24.33 -5.99 -1.61
C TYR A 525 25.57 -6.42 -2.39
N GLY A 526 25.68 -5.93 -3.63
CA GLY A 526 26.75 -6.34 -4.55
C GLY A 526 26.56 -7.74 -5.17
N GLY A 527 25.43 -8.40 -4.92
CA GLY A 527 25.05 -9.70 -5.47
C GLY A 527 23.60 -9.72 -5.97
N GLY A 528 22.96 -10.90 -5.91
CA GLY A 528 21.57 -11.12 -6.30
C GLY A 528 20.57 -10.84 -5.18
N THR A 529 19.52 -11.66 -5.10
CA THR A 529 18.59 -11.67 -3.96
C THR A 529 18.76 -12.96 -3.15
N GLU A 530 18.28 -12.96 -1.91
CA GLU A 530 18.13 -14.15 -1.09
C GLU A 530 16.67 -14.44 -0.83
N LEU A 531 16.24 -15.68 -1.07
CA LEU A 531 14.90 -16.14 -0.68
C LEU A 531 14.95 -16.74 0.72
N GLY A 532 14.32 -16.05 1.67
CA GLY A 532 14.21 -16.46 3.06
C GLY A 532 13.37 -17.73 3.28
N PRO A 533 13.34 -18.23 4.53
CA PRO A 533 12.64 -19.46 4.87
C PRO A 533 11.13 -19.35 4.62
N GLU A 534 10.52 -20.49 4.29
CA GLU A 534 9.08 -20.58 4.12
C GLU A 534 8.35 -20.51 5.45
N THR A 535 7.36 -19.61 5.51
CA THR A 535 6.42 -19.51 6.62
C THR A 535 5.06 -20.00 6.15
N VAL A 536 4.56 -21.08 6.74
CA VAL A 536 3.20 -21.58 6.47
C VAL A 536 2.22 -20.85 7.38
N LEU A 537 1.24 -20.18 6.79
CA LEU A 537 0.20 -19.49 7.53
C LEU A 537 -0.95 -20.45 7.83
N PRO A 538 -1.52 -20.39 9.04
CA PRO A 538 -2.75 -21.13 9.32
C PRO A 538 -3.87 -20.62 8.40
N LEU A 539 -4.68 -21.54 7.90
CA LEU A 539 -5.89 -21.21 7.16
C LEU A 539 -7.10 -21.44 8.08
N ALA A 540 -8.02 -20.49 8.06
CA ALA A 540 -9.29 -20.54 8.78
C ALA A 540 -10.19 -21.71 8.39
#